data_AF-A0A935T8X6-F1
#
_entry.id   AF-A0A935T8X6-F1
#
_cell.length_a   1.000
_cell.length_b   1.000
_cell.length_c   1.000
_cell.angle_alpha   90.00
_cell.angle_beta   90.00
_cell.angle_gamma   90.00
#
_symmetry.space_group_name_H-M   'P 1'
#
loop_
_entity.id
_entity.type
_entity.pdbx_description
1 polymer ?
#
loop_
_entity_poly.entity_id
_entity_poly.type
_entity_poly.pdbx_seq_one_letter_code
_entity_poly.pdbx_strand_id
1 'polypeptide(L)'
;MSDHRCEVLWRVACRQAAVLTGERDGSRYWGAAQQILLNRLAMERWQSVPLFAWPRLLLQDSVEHWSRLARRWWLLPVCRAMPACRPQ
;
A
#
# COMPACT_ATOMS: atom_id res chain seq x y z
N MET A 1 -10.47 5.81 7.26
CA MET A 1 -11.29 5.21 8.34
C MET A 1 -12.14 6.32 8.92
N SER A 2 -13.43 6.09 9.17
CA SER A 2 -14.32 7.08 9.80
C SER A 2 -14.19 7.00 11.32
N ASP A 3 -14.25 8.13 12.03
CA ASP A 3 -14.13 8.18 13.50
C ASP A 3 -15.10 7.22 14.22
N HIS A 4 -16.32 7.09 13.69
CA HIS A 4 -17.31 6.15 14.19
C HIS A 4 -16.83 4.69 14.22
N ARG A 5 -16.03 4.26 13.24
CA ARG A 5 -15.51 2.90 13.15
C ARG A 5 -14.37 2.67 14.14
N CYS A 6 -13.52 3.68 14.34
CA CYS A 6 -12.50 3.65 15.39
C CYS A 6 -13.15 3.52 16.78
N GLU A 7 -14.23 4.24 17.04
CA GLU A 7 -14.96 4.17 18.30
C GLU A 7 -15.58 2.78 18.56
N VAL A 8 -16.15 2.16 17.52
CA VAL A 8 -16.68 0.79 17.61
C VAL A 8 -15.57 -0.22 17.91
N LEU A 9 -14.43 -0.12 17.21
CA LEU A 9 -13.27 -0.99 17.44
C LEU A 9 -12.72 -0.83 18.87
N TRP A 10 -12.68 0.40 19.37
CA TRP A 10 -12.28 0.70 20.73
C TRP A 10 -13.19 0.05 21.76
N ARG A 11 -14.52 0.21 21.61
CA ARG A 11 -15.49 -0.41 22.52
C ARG A 11 -15.38 -1.94 22.53
N VAL A 12 -15.13 -2.56 21.38
CA VAL A 12 -14.91 -4.01 21.28
C VAL A 12 -13.62 -4.43 21.97
N ALA A 13 -12.53 -3.69 21.76
CA ALA A 13 -11.24 -3.96 22.40
C ALA A 13 -11.34 -3.89 23.93
N CYS A 14 -12.00 -2.86 24.47
CA CYS A 14 -12.25 -2.73 25.91
C CYS A 14 -13.07 -3.89 26.47
N ARG A 15 -14.14 -4.32 25.77
CA ARG A 15 -14.94 -5.49 26.23
C ARG A 15 -14.13 -6.78 26.24
N GLN A 16 -13.35 -7.04 25.19
CA GLN A 16 -12.50 -8.23 25.14
C GLN A 16 -11.39 -8.20 26.19
N ALA A 17 -10.78 -7.04 26.43
CA ALA A 17 -9.80 -6.87 27.49
C ALA A 17 -10.41 -7.20 28.86
N ALA A 18 -11.59 -6.67 29.17
CA ALA A 18 -12.27 -6.95 30.43
C ALA A 18 -12.57 -8.45 30.63
N VAL A 19 -12.93 -9.16 29.55
CA VAL A 19 -13.14 -10.62 29.60
C VAL A 19 -11.84 -11.38 29.82
N LEU A 20 -10.74 -10.95 29.21
CA LEU A 20 -9.44 -11.63 29.32
C LEU A 20 -8.76 -11.39 30.66
N THR A 21 -8.83 -10.19 31.20
CA THR A 21 -8.14 -9.83 32.44
C THR A 21 -9.00 -10.06 33.67
N GLY A 22 -10.32 -10.18 33.54
CA GLY A 22 -11.26 -10.25 34.67
C GLY A 22 -11.33 -8.96 35.50
N GLU A 23 -10.54 -7.96 35.13
CA GLU A 23 -10.38 -6.67 35.78
C GLU A 23 -10.80 -5.56 34.82
N ARG A 24 -11.32 -4.46 35.39
CA ARG A 24 -11.55 -3.20 34.68
C ARG A 24 -10.61 -2.14 35.24
N ASP A 25 -10.08 -1.30 34.34
CA ASP A 25 -9.22 -0.15 34.63
C ASP A 25 -7.85 -0.43 35.27
N GLY A 26 -7.43 -1.70 35.36
CA GLY A 26 -6.07 -2.07 35.75
C GLY A 26 -5.04 -1.88 34.63
N SER A 27 -3.75 -1.79 35.00
CA SER A 27 -2.63 -1.71 34.03
C SER A 27 -2.64 -2.89 33.03
N ARG A 28 -2.95 -4.10 33.51
CA ARG A 28 -3.11 -5.30 32.67
C ARG A 28 -4.28 -5.18 31.69
N TYR A 29 -5.41 -4.62 32.15
CA TYR A 29 -6.58 -4.37 31.31
C TYR A 29 -6.26 -3.40 30.17
N TRP A 30 -5.62 -2.27 30.47
CA TRP A 30 -5.26 -1.27 29.45
C TRP A 30 -4.24 -1.81 28.45
N GLY A 31 -3.24 -2.58 28.92
CA GLY A 31 -2.30 -3.28 28.06
C GLY A 31 -3.00 -4.26 27.11
N ALA A 32 -3.93 -5.07 27.61
CA ALA A 32 -4.71 -5.98 26.78
C ALA A 32 -5.60 -5.24 25.77
N ALA A 33 -6.28 -4.18 26.19
CA ALA A 33 -7.15 -3.37 25.33
C ALA A 33 -6.36 -2.74 24.17
N GLN A 34 -5.17 -2.21 24.45
CA GLN A 34 -4.28 -1.66 23.42
C GLN A 34 -3.81 -2.74 22.44
N GLN A 35 -3.39 -3.91 22.94
CA GLN A 35 -2.93 -5.01 22.09
C GLN A 35 -4.04 -5.51 21.16
N ILE A 36 -5.26 -5.65 21.68
CA ILE A 36 -6.44 -6.08 20.90
C ILE A 36 -6.78 -5.05 19.83
N LEU A 37 -6.77 -3.76 20.18
CA LEU A 37 -7.06 -2.67 19.24
C LEU A 37 -6.05 -2.67 18.09
N LEU A 38 -4.75 -2.76 18.40
CA LEU A 38 -3.69 -2.80 17.39
C LEU A 38 -3.84 -4.00 16.45
N ASN A 39 -4.16 -5.18 16.99
CA ASN A 39 -4.38 -6.37 16.18
C ASN A 39 -5.58 -6.22 15.22
N ARG A 40 -6.68 -5.62 15.71
CA ARG A 40 -7.86 -5.32 14.88
C ARG A 40 -7.56 -4.31 13.78
N LEU A 41 -6.84 -3.24 14.10
CA LEU A 41 -6.41 -2.24 13.11
C LEU A 41 -5.46 -2.84 12.08
N ALA A 42 -4.56 -3.73 12.50
CA ALA A 42 -3.70 -4.47 11.58
C ALA A 42 -4.54 -5.31 10.61
N MET A 43 -5.51 -6.10 11.11
CA MET A 43 -6.41 -6.88 10.25
C MET A 43 -7.21 -6.02 9.27
N GLU A 44 -7.78 -4.91 9.72
CA GLU A 44 -8.48 -3.99 8.81
C GLU A 44 -7.53 -3.38 7.79
N ARG A 45 -6.30 -3.04 8.19
CA ARG A 45 -5.27 -2.56 7.27
C ARG A 45 -4.89 -3.63 6.25
N TRP A 46 -4.74 -4.89 6.64
CA TRP A 46 -4.49 -6.00 5.70
C TRP A 46 -5.64 -6.19 4.71
N GLN A 47 -6.89 -5.99 5.13
CA GLN A 47 -8.05 -6.04 4.22
C GLN A 47 -8.17 -4.80 3.32
N SER A 48 -7.69 -3.64 3.79
CA SER A 48 -7.77 -2.36 3.10
C SER A 48 -6.58 -2.07 2.20
N VAL A 49 -5.43 -2.71 2.45
CA VAL A 49 -4.29 -2.68 1.54
C VAL A 49 -4.76 -3.33 0.26
N PRO A 50 -4.79 -2.62 -0.87
CA PRO A 50 -5.14 -3.23 -2.12
C PRO A 50 -4.05 -4.26 -2.39
N LEU A 51 -4.40 -5.55 -2.32
CA LEU A 51 -3.52 -6.65 -2.75
C LEU A 51 -3.01 -6.44 -4.19
N PHE A 52 -3.66 -5.54 -4.94
CA PHE A 52 -3.31 -5.09 -6.28
C PHE A 52 -2.47 -3.80 -6.38
N ALA A 53 -2.07 -3.17 -5.27
CA ALA A 53 -1.19 -2.00 -5.32
C ALA A 53 0.18 -2.36 -5.91
N TRP A 54 0.75 -3.49 -5.48
CA TRP A 54 2.05 -3.95 -5.95
C TRP A 54 2.05 -4.36 -7.43
N PRO A 55 1.10 -5.19 -7.93
CA PRO A 55 0.97 -5.44 -9.37
C PRO A 55 0.77 -4.17 -10.19
N ARG A 56 0.02 -3.20 -9.68
CA ARG A 56 -0.23 -1.93 -10.38
C ARG A 56 1.04 -1.08 -10.48
N LEU A 57 1.83 -1.00 -9.41
CA LEU A 57 3.12 -0.31 -9.40
C LEU A 57 4.10 -0.98 -10.37
N LEU A 58 4.18 -2.32 -10.37
CA LEU A 58 5.00 -3.07 -11.32
C LEU A 58 4.53 -2.89 -12.77
N LEU A 59 3.22 -2.83 -13.03
CA LEU A 59 2.69 -2.55 -14.36
C LEU A 59 3.07 -1.13 -14.82
N GLN A 60 2.99 -0.14 -13.93
CA GLN A 60 3.33 1.24 -14.27
C GLN A 60 4.83 1.38 -14.57
N ASP A 61 5.70 0.84 -13.71
CA ASP A 61 7.15 0.88 -13.91
C ASP A 61 7.58 0.16 -15.18
N SER A 62 7.00 -1.01 -15.45
CA SER A 62 7.31 -1.77 -16.67
C SER A 62 6.86 -1.02 -17.93
N VAL A 63 5.63 -0.48 -17.96
CA VAL A 63 5.14 0.31 -19.10
C VAL A 63 6.03 1.53 -19.36
N GLU A 64 6.45 2.24 -18.30
CA GLU A 64 7.37 3.36 -18.45
C GLU A 64 8.74 2.93 -18.99
N HIS A 65 9.31 1.86 -18.45
CA HIS A 65 10.59 1.32 -18.88
C HIS A 65 10.57 0.89 -20.35
N TRP A 66 9.56 0.11 -20.76
CA TRP A 66 9.36 -0.33 -22.14
C TRP A 66 9.07 0.84 -23.08
N SER A 67 8.37 1.88 -22.63
CA SER A 67 8.14 3.09 -23.44
C SER A 67 9.42 3.89 -23.71
N ARG A 68 10.38 3.91 -22.76
CA ARG A 68 11.68 4.57 -22.93
C ARG A 68 12.57 3.78 -23.87
N LEU A 69 12.56 2.45 -23.74
CA LEU A 69 13.25 1.54 -24.66
C LEU A 69 12.70 1.65 -26.07
N ALA A 70 11.37 1.61 -26.24
CA ALA A 70 10.72 1.77 -27.54
C ALA A 70 11.05 3.12 -28.19
N ARG A 71 11.01 4.24 -27.43
CA ARG A 71 11.44 5.55 -27.94
C ARG A 71 12.91 5.57 -28.36
N ARG A 72 13.80 5.01 -27.55
CA ARG A 72 15.24 4.95 -27.85
C ARG A 72 15.53 4.06 -29.05
N TRP A 73 14.81 2.96 -29.21
CA TRP A 73 14.92 2.06 -30.36
C TRP A 73 14.30 2.62 -31.62
N TRP A 74 13.19 3.37 -31.54
CA TRP A 74 12.55 3.98 -32.70
C TRP A 74 13.29 5.21 -33.23
N LEU A 75 14.05 5.89 -32.37
CA LEU A 75 14.97 6.97 -32.77
C LEU A 75 16.26 6.47 -33.45
N LEU A 76 16.64 5.20 -33.25
CA LEU A 76 17.84 4.61 -33.86
C LEU A 76 17.75 4.37 -35.39
N PRO A 77 16.62 3.93 -36.00
CA PRO A 77 16.52 3.81 -37.45
C PRO A 77 16.26 5.14 -38.16
N VAL A 78 15.64 6.13 -37.50
CA VAL A 78 15.35 7.46 -38.11
C VAL A 78 16.64 8.24 -38.37
N CYS A 79 17.62 8.19 -37.47
CA CYS A 79 18.92 8.83 -37.68
C CYS A 79 19.82 8.09 -38.69
N ARG A 80 19.48 6.86 -39.10
CA ARG A 80 20.29 6.05 -40.02
C ARG A 80 19.79 6.09 -41.47
N ALA A 81 18.67 6.77 -41.74
CA ALA A 81 18.04 6.84 -43.06
C ALA A 81 18.29 8.16 -43.83
N MET A 82 19.20 9.03 -43.39
CA MET A 82 19.66 10.16 -44.22
C MET A 82 21.11 9.96 -44.67
N PRO A 83 21.35 9.33 -45.83
CA PRO A 83 22.65 9.40 -46.49
C PRO A 83 22.84 10.78 -47.13
N ALA A 84 23.87 11.47 -46.64
CA ALA A 84 24.69 12.50 -47.27
C ALA A 84 24.21 13.15 -48.60
N CYS A 85 23.94 14.46 -48.56
CA CYS A 85 24.28 15.35 -49.67
C CYS A 85 25.56 16.13 -49.29
N ARG A 86 26.70 15.77 -49.89
CA ARG A 86 27.89 16.62 -49.93
C ARG A 86 27.57 17.86 -50.80
N PRO A 87 27.83 19.09 -50.35
CA PRO A 87 27.94 20.22 -51.27
C PRO A 87 29.32 20.15 -51.96
N GLN A 88 29.30 20.32 -53.28
CA GLN A 88 30.46 20.53 -54.15
C GLN A 88 30.62 22.03 -54.36
#